data_AF-A0A2M7FJD3-F1
#
_entry.id   AF-A0A2M7FJD3-F1
#
_cell.length_a   1.000
_cell.length_b   1.000
_cell.length_c   1.000
_cell.angle_alpha   90.00
_cell.angle_beta   90.00
_cell.angle_gamma   90.00
#
_symmetry.space_group_name_H-M   'P 1'
#
loop_
_entity.id
_entity.type
_entity.pdbx_description
1 polymer ?
#
loop_
_entity_poly.entity_id
_entity_poly.type
_entity_poly.pdbx_seq_one_letter_code
_entity_poly.pdbx_strand_id
1 'polypeptide(L)'
;KAERGQSAIEAIKKHASVYLIAVGGAAYLVSKAIRSAKVVAFADLGMEAIYEFVVEDMPVTVAVDIQGRSIHDIGPAEWCKRIGMIPLHPR
;
A
#
# COMPACT_ATOMS: atom_id res chain seq x y z
N LYS A 1 -2.15 1.28 -2.71
CA LYS A 1 -1.40 1.45 -3.99
C LYS A 1 -0.67 2.78 -3.96
N ALA A 2 0.52 2.85 -4.54
CA ALA A 2 1.37 4.04 -4.68
C ALA A 2 2.04 4.57 -3.39
N GLU A 3 3.10 5.34 -3.63
CA GLU A 3 3.86 6.10 -2.64
C GLU A 3 3.04 7.22 -2.01
N ARG A 4 3.54 7.74 -0.89
CA ARG A 4 2.95 8.86 -0.16
C ARG A 4 3.93 10.01 -0.14
N GLY A 5 3.42 11.22 -0.32
CA GLY A 5 4.23 12.42 -0.18
C GLY A 5 4.71 12.62 1.25
N GLN A 6 5.73 13.47 1.39
CA GLN A 6 6.43 13.72 2.66
C GLN A 6 5.49 14.10 3.82
N SER A 7 4.48 14.95 3.57
CA SER A 7 3.51 15.38 4.59
C SER A 7 2.72 14.21 5.19
N ALA A 8 2.38 13.21 4.38
CA ALA A 8 1.68 12.02 4.85
C ALA A 8 2.61 11.10 5.65
N ILE A 9 3.86 10.94 5.23
CA ILE A 9 4.88 10.16 5.96
C ILE A 9 5.15 10.78 7.34
N GLU A 10 5.24 12.10 7.42
CA GLU A 10 5.42 12.83 8.68
C GLU A 10 4.22 12.66 9.62
N ALA A 11 3.00 12.70 9.09
CA ALA A 11 1.79 12.43 9.87
C ALA A 11 1.78 10.99 10.40
N ILE A 12 2.14 10.00 9.57
CA ILE A 12 2.24 8.60 9.99
C ILE A 12 3.20 8.44 11.17
N LYS A 13 4.40 9.02 11.04
CA LYS A 13 5.41 9.00 12.10
C LYS A 13 4.93 9.70 13.37
N LYS A 14 4.33 10.89 13.24
CA LYS A 14 3.82 11.68 14.37
C LYS A 14 2.75 10.93 15.17
N HIS A 15 1.89 10.18 14.49
CA HIS A 15 0.77 9.47 15.09
C HIS A 15 1.05 7.97 15.34
N ALA A 16 2.30 7.53 15.13
CA ALA A 16 2.72 6.13 15.28
C ALA A 16 1.80 5.14 14.54
N SER A 17 1.32 5.52 13.35
CA SER A 17 0.47 4.68 12.51
C SER A 17 1.28 3.93 11.45
N VAL A 18 0.60 3.13 10.63
CA VAL A 18 1.21 2.39 9.51
C VAL A 18 0.42 2.63 8.24
N TYR A 19 1.11 2.62 7.09
CA TYR A 19 0.48 2.66 5.77
C TYR A 19 0.65 1.32 5.07
N LEU A 20 -0.48 0.71 4.72
CA LEU A 20 -0.55 -0.59 4.05
C LEU A 20 -0.86 -0.41 2.56
N ILE A 21 -0.19 -1.18 1.71
CA ILE A 21 -0.49 -1.26 0.28
C ILE A 21 -0.96 -2.65 -0.10
N ALA A 22 -2.06 -2.72 -0.87
CA ALA A 22 -2.41 -3.90 -1.64
C ALA A 22 -1.79 -3.83 -3.04
N VAL A 23 -1.64 -5.00 -3.67
CA VAL A 23 -1.15 -5.14 -5.05
C VAL A 23 -2.15 -4.49 -6.02
N GLY A 24 -1.69 -3.47 -6.75
CA GLY A 24 -2.51 -2.80 -7.76
C GLY A 24 -2.77 -3.70 -8.97
N GLY A 25 -3.98 -3.67 -9.51
CA GLY A 25 -4.39 -4.49 -10.67
C GLY A 25 -4.85 -5.91 -10.33
N ALA A 26 -4.69 -6.35 -9.07
CA ALA A 26 -5.13 -7.66 -8.60
C ALA A 26 -6.49 -7.63 -7.88
N ALA A 27 -7.39 -6.71 -8.25
CA ALA A 27 -8.62 -6.44 -7.50
C ALA A 27 -9.50 -7.68 -7.29
N TYR A 28 -9.60 -8.57 -8.29
CA TYR A 28 -10.34 -9.83 -8.17
C TYR A 28 -9.74 -10.80 -7.14
N LEU A 29 -8.41 -10.84 -7.01
CA LEU A 29 -7.76 -11.70 -6.01
C LEU A 29 -7.89 -11.09 -4.62
N VAL A 30 -7.73 -9.77 -4.52
CA VAL A 30 -7.90 -9.02 -3.27
C VAL A 30 -9.34 -9.13 -2.76
N SER A 31 -10.35 -9.11 -3.65
CA SER A 31 -11.75 -9.22 -3.24
C SER A 31 -12.11 -10.56 -2.61
N LYS A 32 -11.32 -11.62 -2.82
CA LYS A 32 -11.50 -12.92 -2.14
C LYS A 32 -11.27 -12.84 -0.62
N ALA A 33 -10.56 -11.82 -0.15
CA ALA A 33 -10.39 -11.55 1.28
C ALA A 33 -11.58 -10.82 1.91
N ILE A 34 -12.54 -10.31 1.11
CA ILE A 34 -13.71 -9.59 1.62
C ILE A 34 -14.79 -10.60 1.99
N ARG A 35 -15.25 -10.57 3.24
CA ARG A 35 -16.31 -11.44 3.78
C ARG A 35 -17.68 -10.77 3.80
N SER A 36 -17.72 -9.45 3.99
CA SER A 36 -18.95 -8.66 3.86
C SER A 36 -18.63 -7.21 3.50
N ALA A 37 -19.63 -6.53 2.94
CA ALA A 37 -19.57 -5.12 2.56
C ALA A 37 -20.92 -4.46 2.86
N LYS A 38 -20.91 -3.34 3.57
CA LYS A 38 -22.12 -2.57 3.92
C LYS A 38 -21.87 -1.08 3.68
N VAL A 39 -22.79 -0.41 3.00
CA VAL A 39 -22.79 1.06 2.91
C VAL A 39 -23.18 1.63 4.27
N VAL A 40 -22.35 2.54 4.81
CA VAL A 40 -22.59 3.18 6.11
C VAL A 40 -22.88 4.68 6.00
N ALA A 41 -22.47 5.35 4.91
CA ALA A 41 -22.80 6.75 4.66
C ALA A 41 -22.69 7.10 3.15
N PHE A 42 -23.40 8.15 2.75
CA PHE A 42 -23.35 8.76 1.40
C PHE A 42 -23.63 7.78 0.26
N ALA A 43 -24.73 7.02 0.36
CA ALA A 43 -25.09 5.98 -0.61
C ALA A 43 -25.29 6.52 -2.04
N ASP A 44 -25.65 7.80 -2.17
CA ASP A 44 -25.80 8.53 -3.42
C ASP A 44 -24.50 8.69 -4.21
N LEU A 45 -23.33 8.57 -3.55
CA LEU A 45 -22.02 8.60 -4.20
C LEU A 45 -21.65 7.27 -4.90
N GLY A 46 -22.51 6.26 -4.86
CA GLY A 46 -22.29 4.98 -5.54
C GLY A 46 -21.00 4.29 -5.09
N MET A 47 -20.07 4.04 -6.02
CA MET A 47 -18.79 3.36 -5.73
C MET A 47 -17.86 4.14 -4.80
N GLU A 48 -18.11 5.43 -4.59
CA GLU A 48 -17.35 6.31 -3.68
C GLU A 48 -17.99 6.44 -2.30
N ALA A 49 -19.12 5.77 -2.05
CA ALA A 49 -19.75 5.75 -0.73
C ALA A 49 -18.80 5.21 0.35
N ILE A 50 -19.09 5.49 1.62
CA ILE A 50 -18.32 4.89 2.72
C ILE A 50 -18.85 3.49 2.96
N TYR A 51 -17.95 2.52 2.90
CA TYR A 51 -18.23 1.10 3.13
C TYR A 51 -17.53 0.60 4.38
N GLU A 52 -18.27 -0.16 5.18
CA GLU A 52 -17.71 -1.06 6.19
C GLU A 52 -17.48 -2.43 5.55
N PHE A 53 -16.25 -2.94 5.66
CA PHE A 53 -15.88 -4.27 5.16
C PHE A 53 -15.41 -5.15 6.30
N VAL A 54 -15.86 -6.41 6.32
CA VAL A 54 -15.20 -7.47 7.08
C VAL A 54 -14.21 -8.15 6.15
N VAL A 55 -12.95 -8.23 6.57
CA VAL A 55 -11.86 -8.83 5.77
C VAL A 55 -11.12 -9.89 6.56
N GLU A 56 -10.67 -10.93 5.86
CA GLU A 56 -9.89 -12.04 6.40
C GLU A 56 -8.75 -12.34 5.43
N ASP A 57 -7.53 -12.52 5.96
CA ASP A 57 -6.32 -12.79 5.17
C ASP A 57 -6.07 -11.80 4.01
N MET A 58 -6.34 -10.52 4.26
CA MET A 58 -6.19 -9.46 3.26
C MET A 58 -4.71 -9.29 2.86
N PRO A 59 -4.33 -9.53 1.59
CA PRO A 59 -2.93 -9.50 1.17
C PRO A 59 -2.44 -8.05 1.02
N VAL A 60 -1.77 -7.55 2.06
CA VAL A 60 -1.18 -6.20 2.10
C VAL A 60 0.25 -6.22 2.61
N THR A 61 0.99 -5.16 2.30
CA THR A 61 2.37 -4.94 2.73
C THR A 61 2.49 -3.61 3.45
N VAL A 62 3.28 -3.55 4.52
CA VAL A 62 3.65 -2.29 5.17
C VAL A 62 4.54 -1.48 4.23
N ALA A 63 4.01 -0.39 3.70
CA ALA A 63 4.74 0.51 2.80
C ALA A 63 5.41 1.67 3.54
N VAL A 64 4.79 2.16 4.63
CA VAL A 64 5.43 3.10 5.56
C VAL A 64 5.20 2.60 6.97
N ASP A 65 6.28 2.49 7.75
CA ASP A 65 6.21 2.07 9.15
C ASP A 65 6.06 3.25 10.12
N ILE A 66 5.96 2.94 11.42
CA ILE A 66 5.80 3.94 12.49
C ILE A 66 6.96 4.94 12.60
N GLN A 67 8.12 4.64 12.02
CA GLN A 67 9.28 5.53 12.02
C GLN A 67 9.29 6.47 10.81
N GLY A 68 8.31 6.32 9.90
CA GLY A 68 8.25 7.04 8.63
C GLY A 68 9.17 6.45 7.56
N ARG A 69 9.64 5.21 7.71
CA ARG A 69 10.48 4.56 6.69
C ARG A 69 9.60 4.04 5.56
N SER A 70 9.82 4.52 4.34
CA SER A 70 9.04 4.18 3.15
C SER A 70 9.75 3.16 2.27
N ILE A 71 9.05 2.08 1.87
CA ILE A 71 9.56 1.09 0.91
C ILE A 71 9.87 1.70 -0.46
N HIS A 72 9.19 2.81 -0.81
CA HIS A 72 9.38 3.49 -2.08
C HIS A 72 10.70 4.28 -2.14
N ASP A 73 11.30 4.55 -0.98
CA ASP A 73 12.63 5.19 -0.88
C ASP A 73 13.73 4.14 -0.71
N ILE A 74 13.55 3.24 0.27
CA ILE A 74 14.57 2.24 0.62
C ILE A 74 14.70 1.15 -0.44
N GLY A 75 13.58 0.74 -1.07
CA GLY A 75 13.55 -0.36 -2.04
C GLY A 75 14.40 -0.04 -3.27
N PRO A 76 14.13 1.04 -4.01
CA PRO A 76 14.95 1.44 -5.15
C PRO A 76 16.42 1.66 -4.76
N ALA A 77 16.69 2.27 -3.61
CA ALA A 77 18.05 2.50 -3.13
C ALA A 77 18.81 1.19 -2.83
N GLU A 78 18.16 0.21 -2.22
CA GLU A 78 18.75 -1.10 -1.94
C GLU A 78 19.00 -1.89 -3.23
N TRP A 79 17.99 -1.99 -4.10
CA TRP A 79 18.10 -2.76 -5.32
C TRP A 79 19.10 -2.16 -6.29
N CYS A 80 19.17 -0.82 -6.41
CA CYS A 80 20.19 -0.15 -7.22
C CYS A 80 21.61 -0.58 -6.81
N LYS A 81 21.90 -0.65 -5.50
CA LYS A 81 23.20 -1.14 -4.99
C LYS A 81 23.44 -2.62 -5.30
N ARG A 82 22.40 -3.45 -5.22
CA ARG A 82 22.52 -4.91 -5.41
C ARG A 82 22.65 -5.32 -6.87
N ILE A 83 21.84 -4.73 -7.75
CA ILE A 83 21.75 -5.13 -9.17
C ILE A 83 22.67 -4.30 -10.07
N GLY A 84 23.05 -3.08 -9.66
CA GLY A 84 23.99 -2.25 -10.40
C GLY A 84 25.37 -2.89 -10.56
N MET A 85 25.67 -3.91 -9.75
CA MET A 85 26.92 -4.69 -9.80
C MET A 85 26.85 -5.89 -10.75
N ILE A 86 25.68 -6.20 -11.32
CA ILE A 86 25.52 -7.33 -12.24
C ILE A 86 26.16 -6.95 -13.58
N PRO A 87 27.17 -7.68 -14.08
CA PRO A 87 27.78 -7.39 -15.37
C PRO A 87 26.74 -7.52 -16.48
N LEU A 88 26.45 -6.41 -17.17
CA LEU A 88 25.64 -6.44 -18.38
C LEU A 88 26.50 -7.05 -19.49
N HIS A 89 26.17 -8.26 -19.93
CA HIS A 89 26.75 -8.77 -21.18
C HIS A 89 26.19 -7.94 -22.33
N PRO A 90 27.04 -7.27 -23.13
CA PRO A 90 26.57 -6.66 -24.37
C PRO A 90 26.06 -7.77 -25.30
N ARG A 91 24.92 -7.53 -25.95
CA ARG A 91 24.45 -8.37 -27.06
C ARG A 91 25.28 -8.12 -28.30
#